data_AF-A0A661LW35-F1
#
_entry.id   AF-A0A661LW35-F1
#
_cell.length_a   1.000
_cell.length_b   1.000
_cell.length_c   1.000
_cell.angle_alpha   90.00
_cell.angle_beta   90.00
_cell.angle_gamma   90.00
#
_symmetry.space_group_name_H-M   'P 1'
#
loop_
_entity.id
_entity.type
_entity.pdbx_description
1 polymer ?
#
loop_
_entity_poly.entity_id
_entity_poly.type
_entity_poly.pdbx_seq_one_letter_code
_entity_poly.pdbx_strand_id
1 'polypeptide(L)'
;DKARSSLCADYDDIRLFGAVLSTGLNAGQVRGPLQLTFARSVDPVLPQTYTITRQARTTSARMESGQTEMGRKSAIPYGLYVARGYYNPFLAEETGVGNEDLKRFWEALTTMFEYDRSASRGEMVMHQVYIFTHENKKGNAHAHQLFRMVNEEIKMKTGITYPRAIEDYNPLPSKKDIEEKFKENDIKHITLTMLSN
;
A
#
# COMPACT_ATOMS: atom_id res chain seq x y z
N ASP A 1 10.96 8.49 28.20
CA ASP A 1 11.49 7.13 27.92
C ASP A 1 10.58 6.00 28.35
N LYS A 2 10.29 5.79 29.64
CA LYS A 2 9.42 4.67 30.08
C LYS A 2 8.03 4.66 29.42
N ALA A 3 7.36 5.81 29.34
CA ALA A 3 6.07 5.93 28.66
C ALA A 3 6.16 5.61 27.16
N ARG A 4 7.23 6.06 26.49
CA ARG A 4 7.50 5.79 25.08
C ARG A 4 7.70 4.28 24.83
N SER A 5 8.53 3.64 25.64
CA SER A 5 8.78 2.19 25.53
C SER A 5 7.54 1.36 25.85
N SER A 6 6.73 1.75 26.83
CA SER A 6 5.43 1.09 27.11
C SER A 6 4.50 1.20 25.91
N LEU A 7 4.35 2.40 25.34
CA LEU A 7 3.48 2.61 24.18
C LEU A 7 3.97 1.83 22.96
N CYS A 8 5.28 1.77 22.71
CA CYS A 8 5.82 0.90 21.66
C CYS A 8 5.59 -0.58 21.96
N ALA A 9 5.56 -1.03 23.22
CA ALA A 9 5.28 -2.43 23.54
C ALA A 9 3.79 -2.79 23.33
N ASP A 10 2.89 -1.88 23.71
CA ASP A 10 1.45 -2.12 23.75
C ASP A 10 0.76 -1.91 22.38
N TYR A 11 1.31 -1.05 21.52
CA TYR A 11 0.65 -0.61 20.28
C TYR A 11 1.50 -0.88 19.03
N ASP A 12 0.99 -1.76 18.15
CA ASP A 12 1.67 -2.17 16.92
C ASP A 12 1.85 -1.00 15.93
N ASP A 13 0.88 -0.10 15.81
CA ASP A 13 0.92 1.05 14.91
C ASP A 13 1.98 2.08 15.34
N ILE A 14 2.05 2.37 16.63
CA ILE A 14 3.10 3.22 17.21
C ILE A 14 4.47 2.57 16.99
N ARG A 15 4.58 1.26 17.21
CA ARG A 15 5.84 0.52 17.07
C ARG A 15 6.34 0.47 15.62
N LEU A 16 5.44 0.27 14.65
CA LEU A 16 5.77 0.12 13.23
C LEU A 16 5.89 1.46 12.48
N PHE A 17 4.96 2.39 12.69
CA PHE A 17 4.84 3.64 11.92
C PHE A 17 5.24 4.89 12.72
N GLY A 18 5.28 4.78 14.05
CA GLY A 18 5.57 5.90 14.93
C GLY A 18 4.35 6.75 15.24
N ALA A 19 4.50 7.65 16.21
CA ALA A 19 3.45 8.55 16.65
C ALA A 19 4.03 9.83 17.26
N VAL A 20 3.26 10.91 17.21
CA VAL A 20 3.52 12.14 17.96
C VAL A 20 2.72 12.07 19.26
N LEU A 21 3.42 11.97 20.39
CA LEU A 21 2.86 11.69 21.71
C LEU A 21 3.02 12.90 22.64
N SER A 22 2.79 14.10 22.10
CA SER A 22 3.00 15.37 22.80
C SER A 22 1.82 15.81 23.69
N THR A 23 0.74 15.03 23.76
CA THR A 23 -0.43 15.33 24.58
C THR A 23 -0.28 14.79 26.00
N GLY A 24 -0.79 15.55 27.00
CA GLY A 24 -0.77 15.15 28.41
C GLY A 24 0.65 15.06 28.99
N LEU A 25 1.08 13.87 29.39
CA LEU A 25 2.40 13.60 30.00
C LEU A 25 3.59 13.83 29.05
N ASN A 26 3.34 14.20 27.79
CA ASN A 26 4.33 14.48 26.75
C ASN A 26 5.42 13.40 26.64
N ALA A 27 5.08 12.28 26.01
CA ALA A 27 6.01 11.18 25.75
C ALA A 27 6.89 11.40 24.50
N GLY A 28 6.86 12.61 23.92
CA GLY A 28 7.72 13.01 22.80
C GLY A 28 7.24 12.49 21.45
N GLN A 29 8.18 12.01 20.63
CA GLN A 29 7.90 11.46 19.31
C GLN A 29 8.56 10.09 19.16
N VAL A 30 7.86 9.17 18.49
CA VAL A 30 8.41 7.92 17.99
C VAL A 30 8.47 7.99 16.48
N ARG A 31 9.61 7.63 15.89
CA ARG A 31 9.73 7.42 14.45
C ARG A 31 9.68 5.93 14.18
N GLY A 32 8.66 5.47 13.46
CA GLY A 32 8.55 4.06 13.11
C GLY A 32 9.59 3.65 12.06
N PRO A 33 10.05 2.38 12.09
CA PRO A 33 10.97 1.87 11.09
C PRO A 33 10.33 1.70 9.72
N LEU A 34 9.01 1.54 9.64
CA LEU A 34 8.31 1.29 8.38
C LEU A 34 7.71 2.58 7.81
N GLN A 35 8.14 2.93 6.61
CA GLN A 35 7.73 4.15 5.91
C GLN A 35 7.15 3.79 4.56
N LEU A 36 5.88 4.12 4.35
CA LEU A 36 5.20 3.92 3.07
C LEU A 36 5.11 5.26 2.34
N THR A 37 5.28 5.21 1.03
CA THR A 37 5.16 6.37 0.15
C THR A 37 3.88 6.30 -0.68
N PHE A 38 3.52 7.42 -1.29
CA PHE A 38 2.31 7.51 -2.10
C PHE A 38 2.35 6.50 -3.24
N ALA A 39 1.34 5.64 -3.28
CA ALA A 39 1.12 4.75 -4.40
C ALA A 39 0.81 5.58 -5.65
N ARG A 40 1.41 5.19 -6.77
CA ARG A 40 1.16 5.82 -8.07
C ARG A 40 0.62 4.80 -9.04
N SER A 41 -0.31 5.22 -9.89
CA SER A 41 -0.80 4.37 -10.95
C SER A 41 0.33 4.10 -11.96
N VAL A 42 0.38 2.88 -12.48
CA VAL A 42 1.34 2.48 -13.53
C VAL A 42 1.06 3.28 -14.80
N ASP A 43 -0.22 3.38 -15.16
CA ASP A 43 -0.72 4.15 -16.29
C ASP A 43 -1.61 5.31 -15.83
N PRO A 44 -1.83 6.32 -16.69
CA PRO A 44 -2.78 7.39 -16.40
C PRO A 44 -4.19 6.85 -16.14
N VAL A 45 -4.78 7.22 -15.01
CA VAL A 45 -6.16 6.86 -14.65
C VAL A 45 -7.13 7.94 -15.07
N LEU A 46 -8.33 7.54 -15.51
CA LEU A 46 -9.41 8.45 -15.85
C LEU A 46 -10.51 8.38 -14.78
N PRO A 47 -10.66 9.40 -13.92
CA PRO A 47 -11.79 9.49 -13.01
C PRO A 47 -13.10 9.68 -13.78
N GLN A 48 -14.12 8.89 -13.45
CA GLN A 48 -15.47 9.02 -13.98
C GLN A 48 -16.44 9.40 -12.87
N THR A 49 -17.39 10.28 -13.17
CA THR A 49 -18.45 10.67 -12.23
C THR A 49 -19.79 10.10 -12.71
N TYR A 50 -20.36 9.21 -11.91
CA TYR A 50 -21.68 8.64 -12.13
C TYR A 50 -22.72 9.45 -11.37
N THR A 51 -23.76 9.88 -12.07
CA THR A 51 -24.91 10.53 -11.44
C THR A 51 -25.85 9.47 -10.89
N ILE A 52 -26.22 9.61 -9.62
CA ILE A 52 -27.08 8.65 -8.90
C ILE A 52 -28.28 9.37 -8.29
N THR A 53 -29.33 8.64 -7.95
CA THR A 53 -30.56 9.19 -7.36
C THR A 53 -30.82 8.62 -5.97
N ARG A 54 -31.29 9.46 -5.04
CA ARG A 54 -31.80 9.02 -3.74
C ARG A 54 -33.31 9.22 -3.69
N GLN A 55 -34.05 8.13 -3.48
CA GLN A 55 -35.53 8.16 -3.40
C GLN A 55 -36.03 8.56 -2.00
N ALA A 56 -35.37 8.10 -0.94
CA ALA A 56 -35.76 8.43 0.43
C ALA A 56 -35.51 9.91 0.75
N ARG A 57 -36.55 10.59 1.24
CA ARG A 57 -36.52 12.02 1.57
C ARG A 57 -36.22 12.19 3.06
N THR A 58 -35.23 13.00 3.41
CA THR A 58 -34.69 13.07 4.79
C THR A 58 -35.37 14.07 5.71
N THR A 59 -36.33 14.85 5.21
CA THR A 59 -37.00 15.90 5.99
C THR A 59 -38.49 15.88 5.71
N SER A 60 -39.31 16.13 6.74
CA SER A 60 -40.77 16.22 6.65
C SER A 60 -41.24 17.20 5.57
N ALA A 61 -40.57 18.36 5.44
CA ALA A 61 -40.84 19.32 4.37
C ALA A 61 -40.64 18.76 2.94
N ARG A 62 -39.73 17.79 2.77
CA ARG A 62 -39.48 17.15 1.46
C ARG A 62 -40.45 16.00 1.20
N MET A 63 -41.06 15.38 2.21
CA MET A 63 -42.02 14.29 2.00
C MET A 63 -43.25 14.72 1.20
N GLU A 64 -43.68 15.97 1.32
CA GLU A 64 -44.87 16.49 0.64
C GLU A 64 -44.59 17.03 -0.78
N SER A 65 -43.41 17.63 -1.03
CA SER A 65 -43.15 18.38 -2.28
C SER A 65 -41.78 18.15 -2.94
N GLY A 66 -40.87 17.40 -2.30
CA GLY A 66 -39.49 17.24 -2.78
C GLY A 66 -39.36 16.40 -4.05
N GLN A 67 -38.54 16.84 -5.00
CA GLN A 67 -38.14 16.00 -6.15
C GLN A 67 -37.05 14.99 -5.75
N THR A 68 -36.83 13.97 -6.60
CA THR A 68 -35.73 13.00 -6.44
C THR A 68 -34.40 13.73 -6.31
N GLU A 69 -33.63 13.40 -5.27
CA GLU A 69 -32.34 14.03 -5.05
C GLU A 69 -31.25 13.38 -5.90
N MET A 70 -30.40 14.22 -6.49
CA MET A 70 -29.30 13.80 -7.35
C MET A 70 -27.99 13.81 -6.57
N GLY A 71 -27.33 12.66 -6.53
CA GLY A 71 -25.98 12.47 -6.00
C GLY A 71 -24.97 12.25 -7.12
N ARG A 72 -23.68 12.28 -6.75
CA ARG A 72 -22.56 11.96 -7.63
C ARG A 72 -21.64 10.97 -6.96
N LYS A 73 -21.18 9.98 -7.72
CA LYS A 73 -20.19 9.01 -7.28
C LYS A 73 -19.02 9.04 -8.24
N SER A 74 -17.86 9.43 -7.74
CA SER A 74 -16.62 9.34 -8.52
C SER A 74 -16.02 7.95 -8.36
N ALA A 75 -15.62 7.33 -9.47
CA ALA A 75 -14.86 6.09 -9.44
C ALA A 75 -13.83 6.08 -10.57
N ILE A 76 -12.82 5.22 -10.41
CA ILE A 76 -11.84 4.94 -11.45
C ILE A 76 -12.25 3.59 -12.06
N PRO A 77 -12.50 3.50 -13.38
CA PRO A 77 -12.91 2.24 -14.01
C PRO A 77 -11.91 1.11 -13.77
N TYR A 78 -10.62 1.43 -13.84
CA TYR A 78 -9.53 0.54 -13.48
C TYR A 78 -8.25 1.33 -13.26
N GLY A 79 -7.40 0.86 -12.35
CA GLY A 79 -6.05 1.38 -12.17
C GLY A 79 -5.18 0.38 -11.41
N LEU A 80 -4.01 0.07 -11.97
CA LEU A 80 -2.98 -0.69 -11.27
C LEU A 80 -2.06 0.29 -10.55
N TYR A 81 -1.92 0.14 -9.24
CA TYR A 81 -1.12 1.05 -8.41
C TYR A 81 0.09 0.32 -7.83
N VAL A 82 1.24 1.01 -7.81
CA VAL A 82 2.46 0.53 -7.15
C VAL A 82 2.77 1.45 -5.98
N ALA A 83 2.75 0.89 -4.78
CA ALA A 83 3.25 1.53 -3.57
C ALA A 83 4.70 1.12 -3.31
N ARG A 84 5.47 2.00 -2.68
CA ARG A 84 6.85 1.70 -2.26
C ARG A 84 6.96 1.88 -0.75
N GLY A 85 7.57 0.90 -0.10
CA GLY A 85 7.85 0.89 1.33
C GLY A 85 9.34 0.84 1.61
N TYR A 86 9.74 1.39 2.75
CA TYR A 86 11.11 1.40 3.23
C TYR A 86 11.10 0.95 4.69
N TYR A 87 12.07 0.11 5.06
CA TYR A 87 12.25 -0.33 6.42
C TYR A 87 13.62 0.11 6.93
N ASN A 88 13.65 0.81 8.06
CA ASN A 88 14.87 1.27 8.70
C ASN A 88 15.20 0.39 9.92
N PRO A 89 16.22 -0.47 9.86
CA PRO A 89 16.56 -1.37 10.97
C PRO A 89 17.07 -0.64 12.21
N PHE A 90 17.65 0.56 12.07
CA PHE A 90 18.13 1.34 13.22
C PHE A 90 16.97 1.91 14.03
N LEU A 91 15.89 2.34 13.37
CA LEU A 91 14.66 2.75 14.06
C LEU A 91 13.95 1.55 14.70
N ALA A 92 14.05 0.37 14.09
CA ALA A 92 13.46 -0.84 14.63
C ALA A 92 14.12 -1.28 15.94
N GLU A 93 15.43 -1.06 16.10
CA GLU A 93 16.14 -1.27 17.37
C GLU A 93 15.63 -0.34 18.47
N GLU A 94 15.22 0.89 18.13
CA GLU A 94 14.66 1.85 19.09
C GLU A 94 13.22 1.51 19.48
N THR A 95 12.41 1.04 18.53
CA THR A 95 10.98 0.74 18.76
C THR A 95 10.72 -0.71 19.20
N GLY A 96 11.70 -1.61 19.03
CA GLY A 96 11.58 -3.03 19.35
C GLY A 96 10.83 -3.86 18.30
N VAL A 97 10.72 -3.38 17.06
CA VAL A 97 10.08 -4.14 15.97
C VAL A 97 10.85 -5.43 15.70
N GLY A 98 10.14 -6.56 15.78
CA GLY A 98 10.68 -7.89 15.53
C GLY A 98 10.11 -8.59 14.30
N ASN A 99 10.55 -9.82 14.07
CA ASN A 99 10.07 -10.65 12.95
C ASN A 99 8.57 -10.95 13.04
N GLU A 100 8.02 -11.17 14.24
CA GLU A 100 6.59 -11.40 14.43
C GLU A 100 5.75 -10.17 14.09
N ASP A 101 6.26 -8.96 14.33
CA ASP A 101 5.60 -7.72 13.93
C ASP A 101 5.58 -7.58 12.42
N LEU A 102 6.71 -7.86 11.76
CA LEU A 102 6.79 -7.85 10.30
C LEU A 102 5.85 -8.90 9.69
N LYS A 103 5.78 -10.10 10.28
CA LYS A 103 4.85 -11.15 9.83
C LYS A 103 3.40 -10.68 9.89
N ARG A 104 2.98 -10.09 11.01
CA ARG A 104 1.63 -9.50 11.16
C ARG A 104 1.40 -8.35 10.20
N PHE A 105 2.40 -7.49 9.98
CA PHE A 105 2.32 -6.42 8.99
C PHE A 105 2.12 -6.96 7.58
N TRP A 106 2.87 -7.99 7.17
CA TRP A 106 2.73 -8.59 5.85
C TRP A 106 1.37 -9.24 5.63
N GLU A 107 0.87 -9.96 6.64
CA GLU A 107 -0.49 -10.53 6.62
C GLU A 107 -1.57 -9.44 6.51
N ALA A 108 -1.45 -8.37 7.30
CA ALA A 108 -2.35 -7.23 7.23
C ALA A 108 -2.28 -6.53 5.86
N LEU A 109 -1.09 -6.43 5.26
CA LEU A 109 -0.90 -5.79 3.96
C LEU A 109 -1.52 -6.59 2.82
N THR A 110 -1.37 -7.92 2.82
CA THR A 110 -1.94 -8.79 1.78
C THR A 110 -3.46 -8.87 1.87
N THR A 111 -4.02 -8.79 3.08
CA THR A 111 -5.48 -8.84 3.31
C THR A 111 -6.15 -7.48 3.48
N MET A 112 -5.40 -6.37 3.33
CA MET A 112 -5.83 -5.01 3.69
C MET A 112 -7.18 -4.60 3.07
N PHE A 113 -7.45 -5.04 1.83
CA PHE A 113 -8.66 -4.66 1.12
C PHE A 113 -9.85 -5.61 1.34
N GLU A 114 -9.62 -6.81 1.89
CA GLU A 114 -10.71 -7.78 2.11
C GLU A 114 -11.72 -7.29 3.14
N TYR A 115 -11.22 -6.59 4.17
CA TYR A 115 -12.04 -6.05 5.26
C TYR A 115 -12.40 -4.56 5.08
N ASP A 116 -11.99 -3.92 3.98
CA ASP A 116 -12.24 -2.49 3.69
C ASP A 116 -13.16 -2.28 2.48
N ARG A 117 -14.14 -3.19 2.31
CA ARG A 117 -15.14 -3.10 1.23
C ARG A 117 -16.16 -2.01 1.54
N SER A 118 -16.42 -1.15 0.56
CA SER A 118 -17.47 -0.15 0.66
C SER A 118 -18.03 0.22 -0.71
N ALA A 119 -19.22 0.83 -0.72
CA ALA A 119 -19.81 1.33 -1.96
C ALA A 119 -18.86 2.28 -2.71
N SER A 120 -18.06 3.09 -2.02
CA SER A 120 -17.16 4.05 -2.65
C SER A 120 -15.87 3.45 -3.21
N ARG A 121 -15.36 2.38 -2.61
CA ARG A 121 -14.08 1.75 -3.00
C ARG A 121 -14.25 0.72 -4.11
N GLY A 122 -15.40 0.06 -4.19
CA GLY A 122 -15.61 -1.02 -5.13
C GLY A 122 -14.72 -2.22 -4.80
N GLU A 123 -14.13 -2.83 -5.82
CA GLU A 123 -13.21 -3.96 -5.69
C GLU A 123 -11.76 -3.46 -5.73
N MET A 124 -11.01 -3.72 -4.65
CA MET A 124 -9.59 -3.44 -4.55
C MET A 124 -8.90 -4.74 -4.15
N VAL A 125 -7.82 -5.09 -4.86
CA VAL A 125 -7.12 -6.36 -4.65
C VAL A 125 -5.63 -6.07 -4.51
N MET A 126 -5.00 -6.67 -3.50
CA MET A 126 -3.54 -6.69 -3.38
C MET A 126 -3.01 -7.82 -4.25
N HIS A 127 -2.47 -7.48 -5.42
CA HIS A 127 -2.00 -8.51 -6.36
C HIS A 127 -0.68 -9.14 -5.93
N GLN A 128 0.33 -8.33 -5.60
CA GLN A 128 1.67 -8.83 -5.31
C GLN A 128 2.44 -7.88 -4.39
N VAL A 129 3.15 -8.45 -3.41
CA VAL A 129 4.10 -7.74 -2.56
C VAL A 129 5.50 -8.30 -2.83
N TYR A 130 6.42 -7.41 -3.19
CA TYR A 130 7.84 -7.71 -3.39
C TYR A 130 8.64 -7.18 -2.21
N ILE A 131 9.31 -8.07 -1.48
CA ILE A 131 10.10 -7.75 -0.30
C ILE A 131 11.57 -7.97 -0.62
N PHE A 132 12.34 -6.90 -0.58
CA PHE A 132 13.79 -6.91 -0.77
C PHE A 132 14.49 -6.90 0.59
N THR A 133 15.03 -8.05 1.00
CA THR A 133 15.78 -8.17 2.25
C THR A 133 17.26 -8.01 1.97
N HIS A 134 17.87 -6.98 2.54
CA HIS A 134 19.31 -6.72 2.49
C HIS A 134 20.03 -7.52 3.57
N GLU A 135 21.23 -8.05 3.28
CA GLU A 135 22.08 -8.76 4.24
C GLU A 135 22.63 -7.83 5.33
N ASN A 136 22.89 -6.55 5.00
CA ASN A 136 23.40 -5.54 5.92
C ASN A 136 22.33 -4.49 6.27
N LYS A 137 22.31 -4.05 7.53
CA LYS A 137 21.49 -2.94 8.05
C LYS A 137 21.63 -1.64 7.26
N LYS A 138 22.81 -1.37 6.67
CA LYS A 138 23.04 -0.16 5.84
C LYS A 138 22.48 -0.29 4.42
N GLY A 139 22.02 -1.48 4.02
CA GLY A 139 21.60 -1.80 2.66
C GLY A 139 22.76 -2.30 1.79
N ASN A 140 22.43 -3.14 0.81
CA ASN A 140 23.36 -3.72 -0.16
C ASN A 140 23.15 -3.21 -1.60
N ALA A 141 22.00 -2.58 -1.88
CA ALA A 141 21.72 -1.92 -3.15
C ALA A 141 20.82 -0.71 -2.92
N HIS A 142 20.79 0.19 -3.90
CA HIS A 142 19.92 1.36 -3.82
C HIS A 142 18.47 0.96 -4.10
N ALA A 143 17.56 1.39 -3.22
CA ALA A 143 16.13 1.07 -3.32
C ALA A 143 15.52 1.46 -4.68
N HIS A 144 15.96 2.58 -5.29
CA HIS A 144 15.45 3.00 -6.60
C HIS A 144 15.74 1.99 -7.72
N GLN A 145 16.87 1.25 -7.64
CA GLN A 145 17.22 0.23 -8.63
C GLN A 145 16.30 -0.98 -8.48
N LEU A 146 16.08 -1.43 -7.25
CA LEU A 146 15.20 -2.57 -6.94
C LEU A 146 13.75 -2.30 -7.36
N PHE A 147 13.22 -1.12 -7.04
CA PHE A 147 11.87 -0.75 -7.48
C PHE A 147 11.77 -0.57 -8.99
N ARG A 148 12.83 -0.07 -9.63
CA ARG A 148 12.86 0.07 -11.09
C ARG A 148 12.77 -1.30 -11.77
N MET A 149 13.48 -2.32 -11.27
CA MET A 149 13.44 -3.68 -11.83
C MET A 149 12.04 -4.29 -11.83
N VAL A 150 11.24 -4.03 -10.79
CA VAL A 150 9.83 -4.47 -10.76
C VAL A 150 8.99 -3.65 -11.73
N ASN A 151 9.10 -2.32 -11.66
CA ASN A 151 8.28 -1.43 -12.48
C ASN A 151 8.52 -1.60 -13.98
N GLU A 152 9.76 -1.86 -14.41
CA GLU A 152 10.12 -2.06 -15.82
C GLU A 152 9.49 -3.32 -16.42
N GLU A 153 9.14 -4.31 -15.60
CA GLU A 153 8.49 -5.55 -16.06
C GLU A 153 6.97 -5.51 -16.05
N ILE A 154 6.37 -4.50 -15.40
CA ILE A 154 4.93 -4.28 -15.48
C ILE A 154 4.62 -3.65 -16.85
N LYS A 155 4.17 -4.48 -17.79
CA LYS A 155 3.90 -4.09 -19.18
C LYS A 155 2.46 -4.37 -19.55
N MET A 156 1.80 -3.38 -20.13
CA MET A 156 0.49 -3.55 -20.76
C MET A 156 0.62 -4.41 -22.02
N LYS A 157 -0.39 -5.24 -22.31
CA LYS A 157 -0.42 -6.09 -23.51
C LYS A 157 -0.54 -5.26 -24.79
N THR A 158 0.05 -5.78 -25.87
CA THR A 158 -0.01 -5.14 -27.19
C THR A 158 -1.46 -4.98 -27.66
N GLY A 159 -1.82 -3.77 -28.10
CA GLY A 159 -3.15 -3.45 -28.60
C GLY A 159 -4.13 -2.93 -27.54
N ILE A 160 -3.78 -2.99 -26.25
CA ILE A 160 -4.57 -2.32 -25.20
C ILE A 160 -4.12 -0.85 -25.10
N THR A 161 -5.09 0.05 -25.00
CA THR A 161 -4.85 1.49 -24.75
C THR A 161 -5.38 1.94 -23.40
N TYR A 162 -6.50 1.36 -22.95
CA TYR A 162 -7.13 1.68 -21.67
C TYR A 162 -7.38 0.39 -20.91
N PRO A 163 -6.54 0.03 -19.93
CA PRO A 163 -6.72 -1.20 -19.17
C PRO A 163 -8.03 -1.13 -18.36
N ARG A 164 -8.66 -2.29 -18.22
CA ARG A 164 -9.92 -2.51 -17.50
C ARG A 164 -9.86 -3.69 -16.54
N ALA A 165 -8.83 -4.53 -16.65
CA ALA A 165 -8.58 -5.62 -15.73
C ALA A 165 -7.08 -5.92 -15.60
N ILE A 166 -6.68 -6.75 -14.63
CA ILE A 166 -5.28 -7.14 -14.45
C ILE A 166 -4.77 -7.95 -15.65
N GLU A 167 -5.68 -8.67 -16.32
CA GLU A 167 -5.41 -9.46 -17.51
C GLU A 167 -5.05 -8.63 -18.74
N ASP A 168 -5.26 -7.31 -18.72
CA ASP A 168 -4.79 -6.41 -19.77
C ASP A 168 -3.28 -6.13 -19.69
N TYR A 169 -2.65 -6.55 -18.59
CA TYR A 169 -1.20 -6.54 -18.42
C TYR A 169 -0.62 -7.93 -18.69
N ASN A 170 0.66 -7.97 -19.04
CA ASN A 170 1.43 -9.21 -18.94
C ASN A 170 1.41 -9.71 -17.48
N PRO A 171 1.59 -11.01 -17.25
CA PRO A 171 1.72 -11.54 -15.90
C PRO A 171 2.71 -10.69 -15.09
N LEU A 172 2.32 -10.30 -13.88
CA LEU A 172 3.18 -9.53 -12.99
C LEU A 172 4.50 -10.29 -12.78
N PRO A 173 5.65 -9.58 -12.67
CA PRO A 173 6.95 -10.23 -12.69
C PRO A 173 7.06 -11.25 -11.56
N SER A 174 7.45 -12.46 -11.92
CA SER A 174 7.68 -13.55 -10.98
C SER A 174 9.00 -13.36 -10.24
N LYS A 175 9.22 -14.20 -9.22
CA LYS A 175 10.48 -14.18 -8.46
C LYS A 175 11.68 -14.41 -9.36
N LYS A 176 11.53 -15.30 -10.36
CA LYS A 176 12.59 -15.64 -11.32
C LYS A 176 12.94 -14.45 -12.21
N ASP A 177 11.94 -13.74 -12.72
CA ASP A 177 12.15 -12.60 -13.61
C ASP A 177 12.97 -11.49 -12.90
N ILE A 178 12.67 -11.23 -11.63
CA ILE A 178 13.41 -10.24 -10.84
C ILE A 178 14.80 -10.76 -10.42
N GLU A 179 14.95 -12.04 -10.10
CA GLU A 179 16.26 -12.64 -9.80
C GLU A 179 17.19 -12.67 -11.03
N GLU A 180 16.64 -12.80 -12.24
CA GLU A 180 17.39 -12.62 -13.48
C GLU A 180 17.88 -11.18 -13.63
N LYS A 181 17.02 -10.18 -13.33
CA LYS A 181 17.42 -8.77 -13.28
C LYS A 181 18.53 -8.50 -12.26
N PHE A 182 18.54 -9.19 -11.13
CA PHE A 182 19.64 -9.09 -10.17
C PHE A 182 20.96 -9.51 -10.79
N LYS A 183 20.99 -10.62 -11.55
CA LYS A 183 22.20 -11.07 -12.26
C LYS A 183 22.63 -10.10 -13.34
N GLU A 184 21.70 -9.59 -14.14
CA GLU A 184 21.97 -8.61 -15.22
C GLU A 184 22.57 -7.30 -14.68
N ASN A 185 22.17 -6.88 -13.49
CA ASN A 185 22.58 -5.60 -12.88
C ASN A 185 23.63 -5.75 -11.77
N ASP A 186 24.25 -6.93 -11.65
CA ASP A 186 25.22 -7.29 -10.60
C ASP A 186 24.74 -7.00 -9.15
N ILE A 187 23.44 -7.16 -8.89
CA ILE A 187 22.87 -7.01 -7.55
C ILE A 187 23.18 -8.27 -6.74
N LYS A 188 23.92 -8.08 -5.65
CA LYS A 188 24.34 -9.14 -4.73
C LYS A 188 23.82 -8.87 -3.32
N HIS A 189 23.82 -9.90 -2.46
CA HIS A 189 23.50 -9.78 -1.03
C HIS A 189 22.08 -9.26 -0.74
N ILE A 190 21.14 -9.58 -1.62
CA ILE A 190 19.73 -9.28 -1.48
C ILE A 190 18.91 -10.54 -1.72
N THR A 191 17.97 -10.80 -0.83
CA THR A 191 17.00 -11.88 -0.98
C THR A 191 15.64 -11.29 -1.36
N LEU A 192 15.03 -11.82 -2.41
CA LEU A 192 13.66 -11.50 -2.80
C LEU A 192 12.67 -12.49 -2.19
N THR A 193 11.71 -11.96 -1.44
CA THR A 193 10.51 -12.68 -1.01
C THR A 193 9.31 -12.09 -1.71
N MET A 194 8.45 -12.95 -2.24
CA MET A 194 7.21 -12.55 -2.88
C MET A 194 6.03 -13.10 -2.10
N LEU A 195 5.06 -12.23 -1.81
CA LEU A 195 3.77 -12.61 -1.24
C LEU A 195 2.69 -12.30 -2.27
N SER A 196 1.92 -13.31 -2.65
CA SER A 196 0.70 -13.17 -3.46
C SER A 196 -0.49 -13.62 -2.62
N ASN A 197 -1.66 -13.06 -2.90
CA ASN A 197 -2.92 -13.68 -2.50
C ASN A 197 -3.24 -14.89 -3.38
#